data_AF-A0A8K0JD64-F1
#
_entry.id   AF-A0A8K0JD64-F1
#
_cell.length_a   1.000
_cell.length_b   1.000
_cell.length_c   1.000
_cell.angle_alpha   90.00
_cell.angle_beta   90.00
_cell.angle_gamma   90.00
#
_symmetry.space_group_name_H-M   'P 1'
#
loop_
_entity.id
_entity.type
_entity.pdbx_description
1 polymer ?
#
loop_
_entity_poly.entity_id
_entity_poly.type
_entity_poly.pdbx_seq_one_letter_code
_entity_poly.pdbx_strand_id
1 'polypeptide(L)'
;MPILDMAPDLVHKVFAVNTLSHWTLVQNFLPHMIAVNKGHVMTVASMASFVALPKGADYSASKAAALSFHESLALELKHLYRADRVLTSVAHPNFVRTPLVRDFGHQLEQGGVRMLTPDAVSAVITDQIFRRRGAQLVVPEQQTAVTGIRGWPTWLQVLLRDQMGANSVNVCV
;
A
#
# COMPACT_ATOMS: atom_id res chain seq x y z
N MET A 1 5.16 -10.64 -12.90
CA MET A 1 5.61 -12.00 -13.29
C MET A 1 4.71 -13.06 -12.66
N PRO A 2 4.33 -14.13 -13.38
CA PRO A 2 3.61 -15.27 -12.79
C PRO A 2 4.40 -15.94 -11.66
N ILE A 3 3.70 -16.62 -10.75
CA ILE A 3 4.32 -17.23 -9.56
C ILE A 3 5.36 -18.30 -9.90
N LEU A 4 5.15 -19.04 -10.99
CA LEU A 4 6.04 -20.12 -11.42
C LEU A 4 7.36 -19.61 -12.02
N ASP A 5 7.37 -18.36 -12.50
CA ASP A 5 8.54 -17.76 -13.15
C ASP A 5 9.37 -16.91 -12.17
N MET A 6 8.95 -16.84 -10.91
CA MET A 6 9.51 -15.90 -9.95
C MET A 6 10.76 -16.44 -9.26
N ALA A 7 11.89 -15.79 -9.51
CA ALA A 7 13.14 -16.10 -8.82
C ALA A 7 13.00 -15.87 -7.30
N PRO A 8 13.39 -16.83 -6.44
CA PRO A 8 13.28 -16.69 -4.98
C PRO A 8 13.94 -15.42 -4.43
N ASP A 9 15.12 -15.06 -4.94
CA ASP A 9 15.85 -13.86 -4.53
C ASP A 9 15.07 -12.57 -4.79
N LEU A 10 14.27 -12.52 -5.86
CA LEU A 10 13.42 -11.38 -6.15
C LEU A 10 12.32 -11.26 -5.10
N VAL A 11 11.69 -12.37 -4.70
CA VAL A 11 10.68 -12.40 -3.63
C VAL A 11 11.29 -11.89 -2.33
N HIS A 12 12.45 -12.43 -1.95
CA HIS A 12 13.16 -11.98 -0.75
C HIS A 12 13.46 -10.49 -0.79
N LYS A 13 13.94 -9.96 -1.92
CA LYS A 13 14.21 -8.54 -2.08
C LYS A 13 12.94 -7.69 -1.95
N VAL A 14 11.83 -8.11 -2.54
CA VAL A 14 10.54 -7.41 -2.45
C VAL A 14 10.08 -7.32 -1.00
N PHE A 15 10.12 -8.43 -0.24
CA PHE A 15 9.75 -8.40 1.17
C PHE A 15 10.76 -7.65 2.04
N ALA A 16 12.05 -7.76 1.76
CA ALA A 16 13.08 -7.02 2.48
C ALA A 16 12.84 -5.50 2.38
N VAL A 17 12.54 -5.01 1.18
CA VAL A 17 12.33 -3.58 0.92
C VAL A 17 10.95 -3.12 1.34
N ASN A 18 9.88 -3.81 0.94
CA ASN A 18 8.51 -3.32 1.15
C ASN A 18 7.93 -3.65 2.52
N THR A 19 8.57 -4.58 3.26
CA THR A 19 8.07 -5.08 4.55
C THR A 19 9.12 -4.90 5.63
N LEU A 20 10.24 -5.63 5.57
CA LEU A 20 11.20 -5.69 6.69
C LEU A 20 11.89 -4.35 6.96
N SER A 21 12.13 -3.53 5.93
CA SER A 21 12.69 -2.19 6.09
C SER A 21 11.85 -1.31 7.04
N HIS A 22 10.52 -1.51 7.09
CA HIS A 22 9.65 -0.76 7.99
C HIS A 22 9.95 -1.08 9.46
N TRP A 23 10.18 -2.36 9.78
CA TRP A 23 10.62 -2.75 11.13
C TRP A 23 11.95 -2.10 11.46
N THR A 24 12.92 -2.18 10.56
CA THR A 24 14.25 -1.58 10.79
C THR A 24 14.14 -0.09 11.07
N LEU A 25 13.39 0.66 10.25
CA LEU A 25 13.22 2.11 10.45
C LEU A 25 12.51 2.40 11.78
N VAL A 26 11.39 1.75 12.03
CA VAL A 26 10.59 2.00 13.24
C VAL A 26 11.37 1.63 14.51
N GLN A 27 12.06 0.49 14.55
CA GLN A 27 12.87 0.11 15.71
C GLN A 27 13.99 1.11 16.03
N ASN A 28 14.53 1.79 15.01
CA ASN A 28 15.61 2.77 15.20
C ASN A 28 15.10 4.18 15.56
N PHE A 29 13.97 4.63 15.00
CA PHE A 29 13.50 6.01 15.20
C PHE A 29 12.37 6.16 16.23
N LEU A 30 11.53 5.12 16.39
CA LEU A 30 10.36 5.17 17.26
C LEU A 30 10.70 5.38 18.75
N PRO A 31 11.78 4.80 19.33
CA PRO A 31 12.09 5.00 20.74
C PRO A 31 12.23 6.48 21.11
N HIS A 32 12.90 7.28 20.26
CA HIS A 32 13.03 8.71 20.48
C HIS A 32 11.69 9.44 20.30
N MET A 33 10.89 9.09 19.28
CA MET A 33 9.56 9.68 19.07
C MET A 33 8.63 9.46 20.27
N ILE A 34 8.68 8.26 20.87
CA ILE A 34 7.93 7.92 22.09
C ILE A 34 8.46 8.74 23.27
N ALA A 35 9.79 8.80 23.46
CA ALA A 35 10.40 9.53 24.58
C ALA A 35 10.04 11.02 24.60
N VAL A 36 9.97 11.67 23.44
CA VAL A 36 9.54 13.08 23.33
C VAL A 36 8.03 13.24 23.09
N ASN A 37 7.29 12.12 23.03
CA ASN A 37 5.88 12.02 22.65
C ASN A 37 5.53 12.96 21.47
N LYS A 38 6.26 12.79 20.37
CA LYS A 38 6.09 13.59 19.15
C LYS A 38 6.70 12.86 17.97
N GLY A 39 5.90 12.63 16.94
CA GLY A 39 6.36 12.04 15.70
C GLY A 39 5.22 11.80 14.72
N HIS A 40 5.56 11.38 13.51
CA HIS A 40 4.58 10.92 12.51
C HIS A 40 5.21 9.82 11.67
N VAL A 41 4.65 8.61 11.75
CA VAL A 41 5.02 7.48 10.88
C VAL A 41 4.07 7.43 9.69
N MET A 42 4.60 7.65 8.48
CA MET A 42 3.86 7.56 7.22
C MET A 42 4.22 6.26 6.49
N THR A 43 3.28 5.32 6.42
CA THR A 43 3.44 4.04 5.71
C THR A 43 2.89 4.18 4.29
N VAL A 44 3.71 3.90 3.27
CA VAL A 44 3.24 3.90 1.86
C VAL A 44 2.93 2.47 1.42
N ALA A 45 1.66 2.10 1.54
CA ALA A 45 1.11 0.82 1.11
C ALA A 45 0.67 0.89 -0.36
N SER A 46 -0.49 0.32 -0.69
CA SER A 46 -1.09 0.33 -2.03
C SER A 46 -2.57 -0.05 -1.95
N MET A 47 -3.35 0.24 -3.00
CA MET A 47 -4.63 -0.44 -3.22
C MET A 47 -4.47 -1.97 -3.33
N ALA A 48 -3.28 -2.43 -3.73
CA ALA A 48 -2.92 -3.84 -3.78
C ALA A 48 -2.91 -4.55 -2.41
N SER A 49 -2.94 -3.80 -1.30
CA SER A 49 -3.13 -4.36 0.05
C SER A 49 -4.51 -5.02 0.20
N PHE A 50 -5.54 -4.47 -0.44
CA PHE A 50 -6.91 -4.97 -0.37
C PHE A 50 -7.24 -5.88 -1.56
N VAL A 51 -6.73 -5.53 -2.73
CA VAL A 51 -7.08 -6.16 -3.99
C VAL A 51 -5.82 -6.70 -4.65
N ALA A 52 -5.63 -8.03 -4.61
CA ALA A 52 -4.44 -8.65 -5.18
C ALA A 52 -4.42 -8.57 -6.71
N LEU A 53 -3.23 -8.34 -7.27
CA LEU A 53 -3.02 -8.22 -8.70
C LEU A 53 -2.53 -9.54 -9.32
N PRO A 54 -3.07 -9.95 -10.49
CA PRO A 54 -2.44 -10.99 -11.31
C PRO A 54 -0.99 -10.64 -11.62
N LYS A 55 -0.11 -11.65 -11.67
CA LYS A 55 1.34 -11.46 -11.90
C LYS A 55 2.04 -10.53 -10.89
N GLY A 56 1.43 -10.26 -9.73
CA GLY A 56 1.97 -9.36 -8.68
C GLY A 56 1.71 -9.88 -7.27
N ALA A 57 1.80 -11.20 -7.07
CA ALA A 57 1.52 -11.86 -5.80
C ALA A 57 2.49 -11.43 -4.69
N ASP A 58 3.79 -11.39 -4.99
CA ASP A 58 4.86 -10.87 -4.12
C ASP A 58 4.60 -9.41 -3.72
N TYR A 59 4.31 -8.56 -4.69
CA TYR A 59 4.02 -7.15 -4.46
C TYR A 59 2.77 -6.98 -3.61
N SER A 60 1.65 -7.60 -3.98
CA SER A 60 0.37 -7.52 -3.26
C SER A 60 0.50 -8.04 -1.83
N ALA A 61 1.19 -9.17 -1.64
CA ALA A 61 1.46 -9.72 -0.32
C ALA A 61 2.33 -8.79 0.53
N SER A 62 3.40 -8.22 -0.04
CA SER A 62 4.26 -7.27 0.69
C SER A 62 3.50 -6.00 1.09
N LYS A 63 2.60 -5.48 0.24
CA LYS A 63 1.77 -4.31 0.55
C LYS A 63 0.65 -4.62 1.55
N ALA A 64 0.11 -5.83 1.56
CA ALA A 64 -0.80 -6.29 2.62
C ALA A 64 -0.07 -6.40 3.97
N ALA A 65 1.16 -6.93 3.97
CA ALA A 65 1.99 -6.99 5.17
C ALA A 65 2.32 -5.59 5.71
N ALA A 66 2.62 -4.62 4.84
CA ALA A 66 2.84 -3.23 5.24
C ALA A 66 1.61 -2.58 5.90
N LEU A 67 0.39 -2.87 5.41
CA LEU A 67 -0.85 -2.40 6.05
C LEU A 67 -1.04 -3.05 7.42
N SER A 68 -0.88 -4.36 7.53
CA SER A 68 -1.01 -5.06 8.82
C SER A 68 0.02 -4.59 9.85
N PHE A 69 1.27 -4.35 9.42
CA PHE A 69 2.30 -3.72 10.25
C PHE A 69 1.85 -2.35 10.78
N HIS A 70 1.30 -1.51 9.90
CA HIS A 70 0.83 -0.18 10.25
C HIS A 70 -0.29 -0.22 11.31
N GLU A 71 -1.25 -1.12 11.14
CA GLU A 71 -2.36 -1.32 12.08
C GLU A 71 -1.85 -1.75 13.46
N SER A 72 -0.90 -2.71 13.50
CA SER A 72 -0.28 -3.14 14.76
C SER A 72 0.45 -1.99 15.44
N LEU A 73 1.30 -1.27 14.71
CA LEU A 73 2.08 -0.15 15.25
C LEU A 73 1.17 0.94 15.84
N ALA A 74 0.06 1.26 15.17
CA ALA A 74 -0.90 2.25 15.67
C ALA A 74 -1.53 1.82 17.00
N LEU A 75 -1.88 0.53 17.14
CA LEU A 75 -2.41 -0.02 18.39
C LEU A 75 -1.35 -0.02 19.50
N GLU A 76 -0.11 -0.41 19.19
CA GLU A 76 0.99 -0.42 20.16
C GLU A 76 1.27 1.00 20.67
N LEU A 77 1.33 2.00 19.79
CA LEU A 77 1.55 3.40 20.17
C LEU A 77 0.48 3.91 21.11
N LYS A 78 -0.79 3.59 20.83
CA LYS A 78 -1.93 4.03 21.63
C LYS A 78 -2.03 3.29 22.97
N HIS A 79 -1.91 1.97 22.95
CA HIS A 79 -2.30 1.13 24.08
C HIS A 79 -1.13 0.62 24.92
N LEU A 80 0.04 0.38 24.32
CA LEU A 80 1.22 -0.11 25.03
C LEU A 80 2.12 1.05 25.45
N TYR A 81 2.48 1.92 24.50
CA TYR A 81 3.42 3.01 24.75
C TYR A 81 2.77 4.29 25.26
N ARG A 82 1.44 4.43 25.14
CA ARG A 82 0.67 5.63 25.52
C ARG A 82 1.23 6.92 24.90
N ALA A 83 1.69 6.82 23.66
CA ALA A 83 2.34 7.88 22.91
C ALA A 83 1.32 8.61 22.01
N ASP A 84 0.34 9.26 22.62
CA ASP A 84 -0.83 9.85 21.94
C ASP A 84 -0.49 10.92 20.88
N ARG A 85 0.74 11.43 20.87
CA ARG A 85 1.22 12.46 19.94
C ARG A 85 2.22 11.92 18.91
N VAL A 86 2.45 10.60 18.89
CA VAL A 86 3.14 9.92 17.80
C VAL A 86 2.07 9.44 16.81
N LEU A 87 1.90 10.19 15.74
CA LEU A 87 0.86 9.97 14.75
C LEU A 87 1.25 8.83 13.81
N THR A 88 0.26 8.14 13.28
CA THR A 88 0.44 7.16 12.21
C THR A 88 -0.48 7.52 11.04
N SER A 89 0.03 7.42 9.82
CA SER A 89 -0.81 7.47 8.61
C SER A 89 -0.37 6.45 7.58
N VAL A 90 -1.31 5.97 6.78
CA VAL A 90 -1.04 5.01 5.72
C VAL A 90 -1.65 5.50 4.42
N ALA A 91 -0.88 5.44 3.33
CA ALA A 91 -1.33 5.80 2.00
C ALA A 91 -1.50 4.56 1.11
N HIS A 92 -2.64 4.51 0.41
CA HIS A 92 -3.02 3.49 -0.55
C HIS A 92 -3.20 4.13 -1.93
N PRO A 93 -2.11 4.47 -2.63
CA PRO A 93 -2.21 4.90 -4.00
C PRO A 93 -2.64 3.73 -4.89
N ASN A 94 -3.45 4.04 -5.90
CA ASN A 94 -3.62 3.21 -7.08
C ASN A 94 -2.47 3.48 -8.07
N PHE A 95 -2.56 2.98 -9.30
CA PHE A 95 -1.50 3.10 -10.32
C PHE A 95 -1.02 4.55 -10.49
N VAL A 96 0.30 4.76 -10.33
CA VAL A 96 0.97 6.05 -10.45
C VAL A 96 1.98 5.98 -11.60
N ARG A 97 2.01 7.03 -12.44
CA ARG A 97 2.98 7.19 -13.54
C ARG A 97 4.41 7.35 -13.00
N THR A 98 5.04 6.21 -12.75
CA THR A 98 6.40 6.07 -12.21
C THR A 98 7.16 5.02 -13.00
N PRO A 99 8.50 4.92 -12.87
CA PRO A 99 9.26 3.86 -13.52
C PRO A 99 8.78 2.44 -13.18
N LEU A 100 8.07 2.24 -12.06
CA LEU A 100 7.51 0.95 -11.65
C LEU A 100 6.50 0.38 -12.66
N VAL A 101 5.72 1.25 -13.32
CA VAL A 101 4.68 0.86 -14.28
C VAL A 101 5.11 1.12 -15.72
N ARG A 102 6.37 1.48 -15.97
CA ARG A 102 6.81 1.92 -17.30
C ARG A 102 6.50 0.91 -18.40
N ASP A 103 6.69 -0.37 -18.10
CA ASP A 103 6.63 -1.43 -19.11
C ASP A 103 5.19 -1.85 -19.44
N PHE A 104 4.22 -1.54 -18.56
CA PHE A 104 2.80 -1.95 -18.71
C PHE A 104 1.78 -0.82 -18.52
N GLY A 105 2.23 0.41 -18.24
CA GLY A 105 1.37 1.54 -17.91
C GLY A 105 0.48 1.98 -19.07
N HIS A 106 1.00 1.95 -20.31
CA HIS A 106 0.21 2.25 -21.50
C HIS A 106 -0.94 1.27 -21.71
N GLN A 107 -0.72 -0.01 -21.44
CA GLN A 107 -1.74 -1.05 -21.57
C GLN A 107 -2.83 -0.88 -20.49
N LEU A 108 -2.45 -0.49 -19.27
CA LEU A 108 -3.41 -0.13 -18.22
C LEU A 108 -4.31 1.04 -18.64
N GLU A 109 -3.73 2.09 -19.23
CA GLU A 109 -4.50 3.24 -19.71
C GLU A 109 -5.45 2.88 -20.86
N GLN A 110 -5.02 2.02 -21.79
CA GLN A 110 -5.88 1.47 -22.84
C GLN A 110 -7.03 0.62 -22.26
N GLY A 111 -6.79 -0.06 -21.13
CA GLY A 111 -7.81 -0.78 -20.35
C GLY A 111 -8.72 0.12 -19.51
N GLY A 112 -8.63 1.44 -19.63
CA GLY A 112 -9.48 2.40 -18.92
C GLY A 112 -8.99 2.78 -17.51
N VAL A 113 -7.80 2.34 -17.10
CA VAL A 113 -7.20 2.75 -15.82
C VAL A 113 -6.66 4.17 -15.94
N ARG A 114 -7.22 5.10 -15.17
CA ARG A 114 -6.67 6.45 -15.05
C ARG A 114 -5.49 6.46 -14.09
N MET A 115 -4.27 6.54 -14.62
CA MET A 115 -3.08 6.63 -13.79
C MET A 115 -2.96 8.00 -13.11
N LEU A 116 -2.48 7.99 -11.86
CA LEU A 116 -2.17 9.18 -11.08
C LEU A 116 -0.79 9.73 -11.43
N THR A 117 -0.57 11.02 -11.15
CA THR A 117 0.79 11.60 -11.19
C THR A 117 1.48 11.43 -9.84
N PRO A 118 2.82 11.31 -9.81
CA PRO A 118 3.57 11.30 -8.55
C PRO A 118 3.28 12.53 -7.69
N ASP A 119 3.15 13.70 -8.33
CA ASP A 119 2.84 14.97 -7.66
C ASP A 119 1.47 14.97 -6.98
N ALA A 120 0.47 14.32 -7.57
CA ALA A 120 -0.85 14.22 -6.94
C ALA A 120 -0.80 13.37 -5.67
N VAL A 121 -0.05 12.26 -5.69
CA VAL A 121 0.11 11.38 -4.54
C VAL A 121 0.96 12.06 -3.45
N SER A 122 2.06 12.70 -3.84
CA SER A 122 2.94 13.40 -2.89
C SER A 122 2.25 14.60 -2.26
N ALA A 123 1.42 15.35 -2.99
CA ALA A 123 0.61 16.45 -2.46
C ALA A 123 -0.34 15.95 -1.36
N VAL A 124 -1.06 14.86 -1.59
CA VAL A 124 -1.98 14.27 -0.59
C VAL A 124 -1.22 13.79 0.65
N ILE A 125 -0.08 13.12 0.47
CA ILE A 125 0.74 12.63 1.59
C ILE A 125 1.32 13.80 2.41
N THR A 126 1.88 14.81 1.75
CA THR A 126 2.51 15.96 2.43
C THR A 126 1.47 16.82 3.15
N ASP A 127 0.33 17.10 2.52
CA ASP A 127 -0.80 17.79 3.14
C ASP A 127 -1.28 17.06 4.41
N GLN A 128 -1.37 15.73 4.39
CA GLN A 128 -1.70 14.96 5.59
C GLN A 128 -0.66 15.11 6.71
N ILE A 129 0.63 15.09 6.37
CA ILE A 129 1.72 15.30 7.34
C ILE A 129 1.61 16.70 7.96
N PHE A 130 1.37 17.74 7.15
CA PHE A 130 1.25 19.12 7.63
C PHE A 130 -0.01 19.36 8.45
N ARG A 131 -1.09 18.61 8.22
CA ARG A 131 -2.29 18.63 9.06
C ARG A 131 -2.07 18.07 10.46
N ARG A 132 -0.97 17.34 10.71
CA ARG A 132 -0.62 16.75 12.01
C ARG A 132 -1.75 15.89 12.59
N ARG A 133 -2.33 15.04 11.75
CA ARG A 133 -3.35 14.05 12.15
C ARG A 133 -3.02 12.70 11.55
N GLY A 134 -3.42 11.63 12.24
CA GLY A 134 -3.39 10.29 11.68
C GLY A 134 -4.54 10.09 10.68
N ALA A 135 -4.31 9.36 9.60
CA ALA A 135 -5.32 9.03 8.61
C ALA A 135 -4.94 7.82 7.76
N GLN A 136 -5.96 7.16 7.22
CA GLN A 136 -5.83 6.23 6.11
C GLN A 136 -6.23 6.96 4.83
N LEU A 137 -5.26 7.15 3.94
CA LEU A 137 -5.40 7.89 2.69
C LEU A 137 -5.59 6.90 1.55
N VAL A 138 -6.70 7.00 0.82
CA VAL A 138 -6.92 6.25 -0.43
C VAL A 138 -6.80 7.24 -1.58
N VAL A 139 -5.93 6.94 -2.55
CA VAL A 139 -5.67 7.85 -3.66
C VAL A 139 -5.88 7.09 -4.97
N PRO A 140 -6.93 7.41 -5.75
CA PRO A 140 -7.91 8.48 -5.57
C PRO A 140 -9.02 8.13 -4.55
N GLU A 141 -9.54 9.12 -3.84
CA GLU A 141 -10.48 8.94 -2.71
C GLU A 141 -11.78 8.21 -3.09
N GLN A 142 -12.23 8.33 -4.34
CA GLN A 142 -13.43 7.65 -4.84
C GLN A 142 -13.33 6.11 -4.73
N GLN A 143 -12.13 5.57 -4.60
CA GLN A 143 -11.90 4.13 -4.47
C GLN A 143 -11.91 3.63 -3.02
N THR A 144 -12.21 4.50 -2.05
CA THR A 144 -12.26 4.13 -0.63
C THR A 144 -13.21 2.96 -0.38
N ALA A 145 -14.36 2.91 -1.05
CA ALA A 145 -15.31 1.80 -0.91
C ALA A 145 -14.72 0.43 -1.29
N VAL A 146 -13.73 0.38 -2.19
CA VAL A 146 -13.10 -0.85 -2.67
C VAL A 146 -12.22 -1.49 -1.59
N THR A 147 -11.72 -0.73 -0.62
CA THR A 147 -10.91 -1.30 0.48
C THR A 147 -11.73 -2.28 1.34
N GLY A 148 -13.05 -2.09 1.41
CA GLY A 148 -13.99 -2.97 2.12
C GLY A 148 -14.24 -4.33 1.45
N ILE A 149 -13.70 -4.58 0.26
CA ILE A 149 -13.93 -5.82 -0.50
C ILE A 149 -13.65 -7.10 0.29
N ARG A 150 -12.68 -7.07 1.21
CA ARG A 150 -12.31 -8.24 2.03
C ARG A 150 -13.43 -8.69 2.97
N GLY A 151 -14.39 -7.81 3.29
CA GLY A 151 -15.57 -8.11 4.08
C GLY A 151 -16.82 -8.47 3.26
N TRP A 152 -16.77 -8.42 1.93
CA TRP A 152 -17.91 -8.73 1.07
C TRP A 152 -18.15 -10.24 0.93
N PRO A 153 -19.36 -10.67 0.54
CA PRO A 153 -19.61 -12.06 0.19
C PRO A 153 -18.62 -12.58 -0.87
N THR A 154 -18.15 -13.82 -0.72
CA THR A 154 -17.09 -14.39 -1.56
C THR A 154 -17.40 -14.33 -3.05
N TRP A 155 -18.65 -14.56 -3.46
CA TRP A 155 -19.06 -14.52 -4.87
C TRP A 155 -18.84 -13.12 -5.49
N LEU A 156 -19.06 -12.05 -4.72
CA LEU A 156 -18.84 -10.68 -5.18
C LEU A 156 -17.35 -10.35 -5.24
N GLN A 157 -16.56 -10.87 -4.28
CA GLN A 157 -15.11 -10.76 -4.34
C GLN A 157 -14.54 -11.45 -5.59
N VAL A 158 -15.05 -12.64 -5.91
CA VAL A 158 -14.63 -13.41 -7.09
C VAL A 158 -14.97 -12.65 -8.36
N LEU A 159 -16.19 -12.13 -8.50
CA LEU A 159 -16.60 -11.37 -9.69
C LEU A 159 -15.68 -10.17 -9.94
N LEU A 160 -15.39 -9.38 -8.91
CA LEU A 160 -14.53 -8.21 -9.03
C LEU A 160 -13.07 -8.60 -9.34
N ARG A 161 -12.55 -9.65 -8.68
CA ARG A 161 -11.20 -10.18 -8.94
C ARG A 161 -11.06 -10.76 -10.34
N ASP A 162 -12.08 -11.45 -10.83
CA ASP A 162 -12.11 -12.04 -12.16
C ASP A 162 -12.13 -10.96 -13.25
N GLN A 163 -12.91 -9.89 -13.06
CA GLN A 163 -12.91 -8.75 -13.97
C GLN A 163 -11.51 -8.09 -14.08
N MET A 164 -10.79 -7.94 -12.97
CA MET A 164 -9.40 -7.43 -13.01
C MET A 164 -8.42 -8.47 -13.57
N GLY A 165 -8.66 -9.76 -13.31
CA GLY A 165 -7.94 -10.88 -13.87
C GLY A 165 -7.96 -10.85 -15.39
N ALA A 166 -9.17 -10.86 -15.97
CA ALA A 166 -9.42 -10.82 -17.40
C ALA A 166 -8.76 -9.60 -18.06
N ASN A 167 -8.85 -8.43 -17.43
CA ASN A 167 -8.20 -7.21 -17.94
C ASN A 167 -6.66 -7.32 -17.91
N SER A 168 -6.08 -8.04 -16.95
CA SER A 168 -4.63 -8.20 -16.82
C SER A 168 -4.03 -9.28 -17.73
N VAL A 169 -4.84 -10.23 -18.23
CA VAL A 169 -4.39 -11.23 -19.21
C VAL A 169 -4.10 -10.57 -20.57
N ASN A 170 -4.83 -9.52 -20.92
CA ASN A 170 -4.61 -8.73 -22.15
C ASN A 170 -3.44 -7.73 -22.03
N VAL A 171 -2.89 -7.56 -20.83
CA VAL A 171 -1.72 -6.73 -20.55
C VAL A 171 -0.50 -7.66 -20.55
N CYS A 172 0.15 -7.79 -21.70
CA CYS A 172 1.42 -8.50 -21.84
C CYS A 172 2.50 -7.72 -21.06
N VAL A 173 2.75 -8.15 -19.82
CA VAL A 173 4.04 -8.06 -19.13
C VAL A 173 4.90 -9.22 -19.58
#